data_AF-A0A1A2Q2A4-F1
#
_entry.id   AF-A0A1A2Q2A4-F1
#
_cell.length_a   1.000
_cell.length_b   1.000
_cell.length_c   1.000
_cell.angle_alpha   90.00
_cell.angle_beta   90.00
_cell.angle_gamma   90.00
#
_symmetry.space_group_name_H-M   'P 1'
#
loop_
_entity.id
_entity.type
_entity.pdbx_description
1 polymer ?
#
loop_
_entity_poly.entity_id
_entity_poly.type
_entity_poly.pdbx_seq_one_letter_code
_entity_poly.pdbx_strand_id
1 'polypeptide(L)'
;MTAELDLKAQEHARRRRYVGMGTGIAAWIVAVLWFAIKTVPLDVYWMSYYAADYAHGFVRRGLAGELVRSVPGDYFAVTLSLRWLSTAVYLCALAAVAAMVLVRRPLSGRRILVAMLIPLLPFGVPFAAYSARPDLFGGAALALFSCALVVARSRAVATAWCVGYGAAIAALTLVHEAVGLQFALGSVLAVIVLGGGLRDSRGLGALLAVVPGVVTTAAVAVFGRHDVAAQLCASVPHRLMPNPFATVTSPTTLLRYVFDGRTKQTDYHDWVCRNVMPNYDNGIGDAIRTVGHIGIVGLTMSLLFGAAAVAATMWGLGNASGVPLRVFVEALRGRMAWVIGGLLLVCPVFLTGYDWTRWLTVVALDVGVVFILLAARRPEIEQEPSRKALRSFTLLAIALALVPVGTVPGFGGPRMI
;
A
#
# COMPACT_ATOMS: atom_id res chain seq x y z
N MET A 1 16.99 0.18 49.63
CA MET A 1 16.73 1.53 49.09
C MET A 1 17.49 1.82 47.78
N THR A 2 18.74 1.36 47.62
CA THR A 2 19.55 1.58 46.40
C THR A 2 19.05 0.82 45.16
N ALA A 3 18.61 -0.43 45.32
CA ALA A 3 18.10 -1.24 44.20
C ALA A 3 16.79 -0.70 43.58
N GLU A 4 15.93 -0.08 44.40
CA GLU A 4 14.66 0.48 43.94
C GLU A 4 14.85 1.80 43.17
N LEU A 5 15.85 2.60 43.56
CA LEU A 5 16.25 3.81 42.84
C LEU A 5 16.89 3.48 41.49
N ASP A 6 17.68 2.41 41.43
CA ASP A 6 18.37 1.98 40.20
C ASP A 6 17.36 1.41 39.17
N LEU A 7 16.34 0.67 39.62
CA LEU A 7 15.23 0.22 38.78
C LEU A 7 14.41 1.39 38.20
N LYS A 8 14.05 2.37 39.04
CA LYS A 8 13.32 3.59 38.59
C LYS A 8 14.16 4.39 37.59
N ALA A 9 15.46 4.53 37.81
CA ALA A 9 16.36 5.22 36.88
C ALA A 9 16.45 4.51 35.51
N GLN A 10 16.54 3.17 35.51
CA GLN A 10 16.55 2.36 34.28
C GLN A 10 15.21 2.44 33.51
N GLU A 11 14.08 2.46 34.21
CA GLU A 11 12.75 2.63 33.61
C GLU A 11 12.57 4.02 33.00
N HIS A 12 12.97 5.07 33.72
CA HIS A 12 12.96 6.45 33.20
C HIS A 12 13.83 6.62 31.96
N ALA A 13 15.05 6.07 31.96
CA ALA A 13 15.94 6.11 30.80
C ALA A 13 15.34 5.37 29.59
N ARG A 14 14.69 4.22 29.83
CA ARG A 14 14.00 3.44 28.79
C ARG A 14 12.82 4.20 28.21
N ARG A 15 11.98 4.79 29.05
CA ARG A 15 10.83 5.62 28.62
C ARG A 15 11.29 6.82 27.79
N ARG A 16 12.32 7.55 28.24
CA ARG A 16 12.90 8.66 27.48
C ARG A 16 13.40 8.24 26.10
N ARG A 17 14.01 7.05 25.98
CA ARG A 17 14.47 6.52 24.69
C ARG A 17 13.31 6.27 23.72
N TYR A 18 12.26 5.59 24.17
CA TYR A 18 11.09 5.33 23.31
C TYR A 18 10.36 6.62 22.94
N VAL A 19 10.22 7.57 23.87
CA VAL A 19 9.66 8.90 23.57
C VAL A 19 10.51 9.61 22.51
N GLY A 20 11.84 9.64 22.66
CA GLY A 20 12.73 10.24 21.67
C GLY A 20 12.62 9.61 20.28
N MET A 21 12.54 8.27 20.21
CA MET A 21 12.30 7.54 18.95
C MET A 21 10.94 7.92 18.33
N GLY A 22 9.88 7.90 19.14
CA GLY A 22 8.53 8.28 18.70
C GLY A 22 8.45 9.71 18.20
N THR A 23 9.06 10.67 18.91
CA THR A 23 9.14 12.07 18.50
C THR A 23 9.93 12.24 17.20
N GLY A 24 11.06 11.54 17.04
CA GLY A 24 11.84 11.56 15.81
C GLY A 24 11.06 11.04 14.60
N ILE A 25 10.32 9.94 14.79
CA ILE A 25 9.45 9.37 13.74
C ILE A 25 8.30 10.33 13.42
N ALA A 26 7.66 10.92 14.43
CA ALA A 26 6.60 11.90 14.21
C ALA A 26 7.09 13.14 13.43
N ALA A 27 8.26 13.68 13.79
CA ALA A 27 8.89 14.78 13.06
C ALA A 27 9.21 14.39 11.61
N TRP A 28 9.71 13.17 11.38
CA TRP A 28 9.93 12.65 10.04
C TRP A 28 8.63 12.50 9.23
N ILE A 29 7.54 12.01 9.83
CA ILE A 29 6.21 11.93 9.18
C ILE A 29 5.75 13.32 8.73
N VAL A 30 5.87 14.32 9.60
CA VAL A 30 5.54 15.71 9.27
C VAL A 30 6.38 16.22 8.10
N ALA A 31 7.68 15.93 8.09
CA ALA A 31 8.55 16.31 6.98
C ALA A 31 8.15 15.62 5.67
N VAL A 32 7.88 14.31 5.68
CA VAL A 32 7.42 13.54 4.51
C VAL A 32 6.12 14.11 3.94
N LEU A 33 5.13 14.39 4.80
CA LEU A 33 3.86 15.00 4.38
C LEU A 33 4.05 16.41 3.85
N TRP A 34 4.89 17.23 4.50
CA TRP A 34 5.22 18.57 4.02
C TRP A 34 5.84 18.52 2.62
N PHE A 35 6.81 17.62 2.37
CA PHE A 35 7.39 17.43 1.03
C PHE A 35 6.33 16.96 0.02
N ALA A 36 5.45 16.03 0.39
CA ALA A 36 4.40 15.54 -0.51
C ALA A 36 3.35 16.61 -0.88
N ILE A 37 3.08 17.55 0.04
CA ILE A 37 2.11 18.64 -0.15
C ILE A 37 2.74 19.82 -0.90
N LYS A 38 3.93 20.24 -0.48
CA LYS A 38 4.54 21.51 -0.92
C LYS A 38 5.62 21.35 -1.97
N THR A 39 6.37 20.26 -1.92
CA THR A 39 7.51 20.07 -2.82
C THR A 39 7.07 19.29 -4.04
N VAL A 40 6.57 18.05 -3.90
CA VAL A 40 6.26 17.20 -5.06
C VAL A 40 4.74 16.94 -5.15
N PRO A 41 3.92 17.95 -5.51
CA PRO A 41 2.49 17.77 -5.65
C PRO A 41 2.20 16.93 -6.90
N LEU A 42 2.01 15.64 -6.70
CA LEU A 42 1.72 14.67 -7.77
C LEU A 42 0.24 14.68 -8.20
N ASP A 43 -0.51 15.75 -7.90
CA ASP A 43 -1.97 15.83 -8.07
C ASP A 43 -2.43 15.59 -9.49
N VAL A 44 -1.71 16.13 -10.49
CA VAL A 44 -2.00 15.93 -11.92
C VAL A 44 -2.14 14.45 -12.28
N TYR A 45 -1.33 13.59 -11.67
CA TYR A 45 -1.37 12.15 -11.91
C TYR A 45 -2.39 11.42 -11.03
N TRP A 46 -2.58 11.81 -9.77
CA TRP A 46 -3.59 11.15 -8.92
C TRP A 46 -5.00 11.41 -9.41
N MET A 47 -5.29 12.66 -9.80
CA MET A 47 -6.61 13.04 -10.29
C MET A 47 -6.99 12.25 -11.55
N SER A 48 -6.01 11.92 -12.41
CA SER A 48 -6.29 11.15 -13.64
C SER A 48 -6.84 9.75 -13.40
N TYR A 49 -6.75 9.20 -12.18
CA TYR A 49 -7.42 7.94 -11.82
C TYR A 49 -8.94 8.04 -11.78
N TYR A 50 -9.46 9.26 -11.67
CA TYR A 50 -10.88 9.57 -11.55
C TYR A 50 -11.45 10.21 -12.82
N ALA A 51 -10.66 10.31 -13.89
CA ALA A 51 -11.05 11.00 -15.12
C ALA A 51 -11.99 10.16 -16.02
N ALA A 52 -11.97 8.84 -15.89
CA ALA A 52 -12.84 7.96 -16.67
C ALA A 52 -14.10 7.57 -15.89
N ASP A 53 -15.22 7.56 -16.60
CA ASP A 53 -16.54 7.22 -16.07
C ASP A 53 -17.33 6.32 -17.05
N TYR A 54 -18.56 5.93 -16.71
CA TYR A 54 -19.37 5.03 -17.53
C TYR A 54 -20.29 5.73 -18.55
N ALA A 55 -20.15 7.04 -18.79
CA ALA A 55 -21.00 7.74 -19.77
C ALA A 55 -20.81 7.22 -21.20
N HIS A 56 -19.64 6.64 -21.49
CA HIS A 56 -19.31 6.05 -22.79
C HIS A 56 -19.28 4.52 -22.78
N GLY A 57 -19.91 3.90 -21.77
CA GLY A 57 -20.03 2.45 -21.62
C GLY A 57 -19.15 1.89 -20.50
N PHE A 58 -19.16 0.56 -20.34
CA PHE A 58 -18.39 -0.11 -19.30
C PHE A 58 -16.89 -0.05 -19.62
N VAL A 59 -16.12 0.67 -18.79
CA VAL A 59 -14.68 0.91 -18.98
C VAL A 59 -13.93 0.71 -17.67
N ARG A 60 -12.65 0.33 -17.73
CA ARG A 60 -11.80 0.24 -16.54
C ARG A 60 -11.80 1.57 -15.77
N ARG A 61 -11.77 1.51 -14.43
CA ARG A 61 -11.87 2.68 -13.53
C ARG A 61 -13.14 3.51 -13.64
N GLY A 62 -14.14 3.11 -14.43
CA GLY A 62 -15.32 3.93 -14.65
C GLY A 62 -16.09 4.25 -13.36
N LEU A 63 -16.11 3.34 -12.37
CA LEU A 63 -16.75 3.62 -11.08
C LEU A 63 -16.03 4.76 -10.33
N ALA A 64 -14.73 4.94 -10.53
CA ALA A 64 -14.00 6.06 -9.93
C ALA A 64 -14.55 7.40 -10.39
N GLY A 65 -14.76 7.58 -11.70
CA GLY A 65 -15.37 8.80 -12.25
C GLY A 65 -16.84 8.95 -11.86
N GLU A 66 -17.63 7.87 -11.79
CA GLU A 66 -19.01 7.96 -11.29
C GLU A 66 -19.08 8.48 -9.85
N LEU A 67 -18.20 8.00 -8.98
CA LEU A 67 -18.13 8.48 -7.61
C LEU A 67 -17.83 9.99 -7.56
N VAL A 68 -16.96 10.49 -8.43
CA VAL A 68 -16.69 11.94 -8.53
C VAL A 68 -17.93 12.70 -8.99
N ARG A 69 -18.63 12.23 -10.02
CA ARG A 69 -19.83 12.89 -10.55
C ARG A 69 -21.01 12.88 -9.58
N SER A 70 -21.09 11.88 -8.71
CA SER A 70 -22.14 11.77 -7.69
C SER A 70 -22.02 12.80 -6.56
N VAL A 71 -20.84 13.41 -6.38
CA VAL A 71 -20.59 14.40 -5.32
C VAL A 71 -20.76 15.80 -5.91
N PRO A 72 -21.60 16.66 -5.33
CA PRO A 72 -21.70 18.05 -5.76
C PRO A 72 -20.35 18.77 -5.60
N GLY A 73 -19.89 19.44 -6.66
CA GLY A 73 -18.68 20.27 -6.60
C GLY A 73 -17.89 20.29 -7.91
N ASP A 74 -16.80 21.05 -7.90
CA ASP A 74 -15.82 21.06 -8.98
C ASP A 74 -14.99 19.77 -8.98
N TYR A 75 -14.71 19.22 -10.16
CA TYR A 75 -13.96 17.97 -10.35
C TYR A 75 -12.65 17.94 -9.55
N PHE A 76 -11.89 19.03 -9.58
CA PHE A 76 -10.59 19.11 -8.92
C PHE A 76 -10.71 19.16 -7.39
N ALA A 77 -11.75 19.81 -6.87
CA ALA A 77 -12.00 19.84 -5.43
C ALA A 77 -12.37 18.45 -4.90
N VAL A 78 -13.25 17.74 -5.63
CA VAL A 78 -13.69 16.38 -5.26
C VAL A 78 -12.51 15.40 -5.36
N THR A 79 -11.78 15.41 -6.47
CA THR A 79 -10.63 14.49 -6.67
C THR A 79 -9.47 14.77 -5.71
N LEU A 80 -9.20 16.05 -5.38
CA LEU A 80 -8.22 16.39 -4.34
C LEU A 80 -8.66 15.88 -2.97
N SER A 81 -9.96 15.96 -2.66
CA SER A 81 -10.52 15.42 -1.42
C SER A 81 -10.39 13.90 -1.38
N LEU A 82 -10.69 13.21 -2.49
CA LEU A 82 -10.55 11.75 -2.61
C LEU A 82 -9.09 11.29 -2.47
N ARG A 83 -8.14 12.05 -3.03
CA ARG A 83 -6.71 11.80 -2.83
C ARG A 83 -6.40 11.70 -1.34
N TRP A 84 -6.70 12.74 -0.56
CA TRP A 84 -6.37 12.77 0.87
C TRP A 84 -7.23 11.84 1.71
N LEU A 85 -8.48 11.60 1.30
CA LEU A 85 -9.34 10.60 1.94
C LEU A 85 -8.73 9.21 1.83
N SER A 86 -8.22 8.82 0.66
CA SER A 86 -7.58 7.52 0.47
C SER A 86 -6.35 7.35 1.37
N THR A 87 -5.50 8.39 1.47
CA THR A 87 -4.37 8.44 2.39
C THR A 87 -4.80 8.33 3.85
N ALA A 88 -5.81 9.09 4.27
CA ALA A 88 -6.31 9.10 5.65
C ALA A 88 -6.89 7.73 6.04
N VAL A 89 -7.78 7.16 5.21
CA VAL A 89 -8.39 5.85 5.47
C VAL A 89 -7.33 4.76 5.57
N TYR A 90 -6.34 4.78 4.68
CA TYR A 90 -5.23 3.84 4.73
C TYR A 90 -4.37 3.97 5.99
N LEU A 91 -3.98 5.19 6.37
CA LEU A 91 -3.21 5.42 7.59
C LEU A 91 -4.00 5.07 8.84
N CYS A 92 -5.31 5.32 8.87
CA CYS A 92 -6.19 4.86 9.96
C CYS A 92 -6.24 3.34 10.05
N ALA A 93 -6.27 2.63 8.92
CA ALA A 93 -6.22 1.16 8.91
C ALA A 93 -4.87 0.62 9.43
N LEU A 94 -3.75 1.24 9.05
CA LEU A 94 -2.43 0.90 9.61
C LEU A 94 -2.35 1.23 11.12
N ALA A 95 -2.96 2.33 11.56
CA ALA A 95 -3.07 2.67 12.97
C ALA A 95 -3.92 1.64 13.75
N ALA A 96 -4.97 1.08 13.13
CA ALA A 96 -5.74 -0.02 13.72
C ALA A 96 -4.87 -1.27 13.88
N VAL A 97 -4.01 -1.60 12.90
CA VAL A 97 -3.02 -2.70 13.03
C VAL A 97 -2.07 -2.41 14.20
N ALA A 98 -1.54 -1.19 14.31
CA ALA A 98 -0.68 -0.80 15.43
C ALA A 98 -1.41 -0.90 16.79
N ALA A 99 -2.67 -0.46 16.86
CA ALA A 99 -3.49 -0.56 18.07
C ALA A 99 -3.73 -2.02 18.47
N MET A 100 -3.95 -2.92 17.51
CA MET A 100 -4.08 -4.37 17.76
C MET A 100 -2.81 -4.99 18.36
N VAL A 101 -1.62 -4.44 18.02
CA VAL A 101 -0.35 -4.82 18.63
C VAL A 101 -0.23 -4.30 20.07
N LEU A 102 -0.78 -3.12 20.39
CA LEU A 102 -0.57 -2.46 21.68
C LEU A 102 -1.63 -2.80 22.75
N VAL A 103 -2.90 -3.00 22.38
CA VAL A 103 -4.02 -2.97 23.35
C VAL A 103 -4.33 -4.33 23.99
N ARG A 104 -4.04 -5.46 23.34
CA ARG A 104 -4.59 -6.77 23.76
C ARG A 104 -3.85 -7.45 24.92
N ARG A 105 -2.69 -6.93 25.31
CA ARG A 105 -1.72 -7.54 26.25
C ARG A 105 -0.89 -6.44 26.91
N PRO A 106 -0.21 -6.73 28.03
CA PRO A 106 0.69 -5.75 28.65
C PRO A 106 1.69 -5.19 27.64
N LEU A 107 1.92 -3.88 27.74
CA LEU A 107 2.87 -3.18 26.90
C LEU A 107 4.28 -3.76 27.12
N SER A 108 4.94 -4.14 26.04
CA SER A 108 6.33 -4.58 26.04
C SER A 108 7.15 -3.67 25.13
N GLY A 109 8.47 -3.58 25.36
CA GLY A 109 9.37 -2.84 24.48
C GLY A 109 9.24 -3.27 23.01
N ARG A 110 9.08 -4.57 22.74
CA ARG A 110 8.93 -5.10 21.38
C ARG A 110 7.62 -4.69 20.70
N ARG A 111 6.49 -4.66 21.44
CA ARG A 111 5.21 -4.15 20.92
C ARG A 111 5.33 -2.67 20.50
N ILE A 112 6.03 -1.87 21.30
CA ILE A 112 6.31 -0.46 21.00
C ILE A 112 7.19 -0.33 19.75
N LEU A 113 8.28 -1.12 19.65
CA LEU A 113 9.15 -1.12 18.47
C LEU A 113 8.38 -1.48 17.19
N VAL A 114 7.54 -2.52 17.21
CA VAL A 114 6.72 -2.90 16.06
C VAL A 114 5.76 -1.78 15.67
N ALA A 115 5.05 -1.19 16.63
CA ALA A 115 4.13 -0.08 16.37
C ALA A 115 4.85 1.15 15.78
N MET A 116 6.04 1.48 16.28
CA MET A 116 6.88 2.57 15.74
C MET A 116 7.45 2.25 14.36
N LEU A 117 7.64 0.98 14.02
CA LEU A 117 8.17 0.59 12.70
C LEU A 117 7.14 0.78 11.59
N ILE A 118 5.86 0.50 11.84
CA ILE A 118 4.77 0.55 10.85
C ILE A 118 4.79 1.80 9.95
N PRO A 119 4.86 3.05 10.48
CA PRO A 119 4.87 4.24 9.62
C PRO A 119 6.11 4.36 8.73
N LEU A 120 7.22 3.70 9.07
CA LEU A 120 8.49 3.73 8.33
C LEU A 120 8.60 2.63 7.27
N LEU A 121 7.77 1.58 7.35
CA LEU A 121 7.85 0.47 6.41
C LEU A 121 7.63 0.95 4.97
N PRO A 122 8.08 0.19 3.95
CA PRO A 122 7.87 0.55 2.55
C PRO A 122 6.42 0.88 2.22
N PHE A 123 5.46 0.18 2.84
CA PHE A 123 4.02 0.42 2.72
C PHE A 123 3.46 1.43 3.74
N GLY A 124 4.30 2.12 4.50
CA GLY A 124 3.92 3.06 5.56
C GLY A 124 3.54 4.45 5.01
N VAL A 125 3.94 5.49 5.75
CA VAL A 125 3.58 6.88 5.43
C VAL A 125 4.06 7.35 4.06
N PRO A 126 5.30 7.05 3.60
CA PRO A 126 5.74 7.49 2.28
C PRO A 126 4.87 6.94 1.16
N PHE A 127 4.49 5.66 1.24
CA PHE A 127 3.57 5.06 0.28
C PHE A 127 2.20 5.73 0.34
N ALA A 128 1.64 5.97 1.52
CA ALA A 128 0.35 6.63 1.65
C ALA A 128 0.35 8.08 1.11
N ALA A 129 1.46 8.80 1.26
CA ALA A 129 1.57 10.22 0.88
C ALA A 129 1.89 10.42 -0.62
N TYR A 130 2.79 9.59 -1.16
CA TYR A 130 3.28 9.68 -2.54
C TYR A 130 2.63 8.66 -3.48
N SER A 131 1.82 7.74 -2.97
CA SER A 131 1.06 6.77 -3.76
C SER A 131 -0.44 6.83 -3.44
N ALA A 132 -1.00 8.04 -3.35
CA ALA A 132 -2.40 8.35 -3.03
C ALA A 132 -3.40 7.98 -4.14
N ARG A 133 -3.30 6.75 -4.64
CA ARG A 133 -4.15 6.13 -5.66
C ARG A 133 -5.32 5.40 -5.00
N PRO A 134 -6.38 5.06 -5.77
CA PRO A 134 -7.52 4.33 -5.24
C PRO A 134 -7.19 2.95 -4.62
N ASP A 135 -6.06 2.33 -4.97
CA ASP A 135 -5.67 1.04 -4.39
C ASP A 135 -5.28 1.12 -2.90
N LEU A 136 -5.04 2.32 -2.36
CA LEU A 136 -4.94 2.52 -0.91
C LEU A 136 -6.21 2.09 -0.17
N PHE A 137 -7.40 2.21 -0.78
CA PHE A 137 -8.62 1.68 -0.19
C PHE A 137 -8.60 0.14 -0.11
N GLY A 138 -8.01 -0.53 -1.10
CA GLY A 138 -7.81 -1.98 -1.08
C GLY A 138 -6.86 -2.42 0.03
N GLY A 139 -5.74 -1.72 0.18
CA GLY A 139 -4.80 -1.96 1.26
C GLY A 139 -5.41 -1.70 2.64
N ALA A 140 -6.24 -0.66 2.77
CA ALA A 140 -6.99 -0.36 3.99
C ALA A 140 -8.00 -1.48 4.32
N ALA A 141 -8.76 -1.92 3.32
CA ALA A 141 -9.71 -3.02 3.45
C ALA A 141 -9.00 -4.30 3.92
N LEU A 142 -7.83 -4.63 3.35
CA LEU A 142 -7.05 -5.80 3.74
C LEU A 142 -6.56 -5.70 5.19
N ALA A 143 -6.06 -4.53 5.59
CA ALA A 143 -5.58 -4.31 6.96
C ALA A 143 -6.70 -4.43 8.00
N LEU A 144 -7.86 -3.85 7.73
CA LEU A 144 -9.05 -3.94 8.58
C LEU A 144 -9.62 -5.37 8.60
N PHE A 145 -9.72 -6.03 7.44
CA PHE A 145 -10.13 -7.43 7.34
C PHE A 145 -9.20 -8.35 8.14
N SER A 146 -7.90 -8.14 8.04
CA SER A 146 -6.92 -8.88 8.81
C SER A 146 -7.12 -8.68 10.32
N CYS A 147 -7.32 -7.44 10.78
CA CYS A 147 -7.66 -7.15 12.17
C CYS A 147 -8.97 -7.83 12.60
N ALA A 148 -10.00 -7.79 11.75
CA ALA A 148 -11.30 -8.41 11.98
C ALA A 148 -11.20 -9.93 12.18
N LEU A 149 -10.38 -10.61 11.36
CA LEU A 149 -10.13 -12.05 11.52
C LEU A 149 -9.44 -12.40 12.85
N VAL A 150 -8.56 -11.52 13.36
CA VAL A 150 -7.93 -11.73 14.68
C VAL A 150 -8.94 -11.64 15.82
N VAL A 151 -9.99 -10.83 15.70
CA VAL A 151 -11.03 -10.67 16.73
C VAL A 151 -12.19 -11.65 16.57
N ALA A 152 -12.42 -12.18 15.38
CA ALA A 152 -13.53 -13.09 15.09
C ALA A 152 -13.45 -14.39 15.91
N ARG A 153 -14.48 -14.64 16.73
CA ARG A 153 -14.55 -15.81 17.64
C ARG A 153 -15.37 -16.97 17.10
N SER A 154 -16.27 -16.70 16.16
CA SER A 154 -17.15 -17.71 15.57
C SER A 154 -16.93 -17.84 14.07
N ARG A 155 -17.28 -19.01 13.54
CA ARG A 155 -17.23 -19.29 12.09
C ARG A 155 -18.12 -18.33 11.32
N ALA A 156 -19.34 -18.08 11.80
CA ALA A 156 -20.29 -17.19 11.14
C ALA A 156 -19.73 -15.75 10.99
N VAL A 157 -19.16 -15.19 12.07
CA VAL A 157 -18.57 -13.85 12.03
C VAL A 157 -17.36 -13.80 11.10
N ALA A 158 -16.48 -14.80 11.15
CA ALA A 158 -15.32 -14.84 10.26
C ALA A 158 -15.73 -14.99 8.78
N THR A 159 -16.74 -15.81 8.49
CA THR A 159 -17.30 -15.93 7.14
C THR A 159 -17.93 -14.62 6.67
N ALA A 160 -18.69 -13.93 7.53
CA ALA A 160 -19.28 -12.65 7.19
C ALA A 160 -18.20 -11.60 6.83
N TRP A 161 -17.09 -11.58 7.56
CA TRP A 161 -15.94 -10.74 7.21
C TRP A 161 -15.30 -11.12 5.86
N CYS A 162 -15.17 -12.40 5.55
CA CYS A 162 -14.68 -12.85 4.23
C CYS A 162 -15.60 -12.38 3.09
N VAL A 163 -16.92 -12.50 3.26
CA VAL A 163 -17.91 -12.04 2.27
C VAL A 163 -17.87 -10.52 2.12
N GLY A 164 -17.92 -9.78 3.23
CA GLY A 164 -17.88 -8.32 3.22
C GLY A 164 -16.59 -7.78 2.60
N TYR A 165 -15.45 -8.39 2.92
CA TYR A 165 -14.18 -8.04 2.30
C TYR A 165 -14.16 -8.35 0.80
N GLY A 166 -14.61 -9.55 0.39
CA GLY A 166 -14.68 -9.91 -1.03
C GLY A 166 -15.57 -8.94 -1.83
N ALA A 167 -16.73 -8.57 -1.29
CA ALA A 167 -17.62 -7.58 -1.91
C ALA A 167 -16.97 -6.20 -2.01
N ALA A 168 -16.29 -5.75 -0.95
CA ALA A 168 -15.56 -4.48 -0.96
C ALA A 168 -14.44 -4.48 -2.02
N ILE A 169 -13.67 -5.56 -2.13
CA ILE A 169 -12.62 -5.69 -3.14
C ILE A 169 -13.20 -5.74 -4.56
N ALA A 170 -14.34 -6.39 -4.78
CA ALA A 170 -15.04 -6.37 -6.07
C ALA A 170 -15.41 -4.93 -6.46
N ALA A 171 -16.06 -4.18 -5.57
CA ALA A 171 -16.40 -2.78 -5.81
C ALA A 171 -15.14 -1.91 -6.07
N LEU A 172 -14.10 -2.06 -5.26
CA LEU A 172 -12.84 -1.33 -5.44
C LEU A 172 -12.10 -1.73 -6.73
N THR A 173 -12.32 -2.95 -7.25
CA THR A 173 -11.80 -3.37 -8.55
C THR A 173 -12.44 -2.58 -9.69
N LEU A 174 -13.69 -2.15 -9.56
CA LEU A 174 -14.33 -1.27 -10.55
C LEU A 174 -13.78 0.17 -10.47
N VAL A 175 -13.32 0.61 -9.29
CA VAL A 175 -12.63 1.90 -9.11
C VAL A 175 -11.20 1.83 -9.66
N HIS A 176 -10.50 0.72 -9.44
CA HIS A 176 -9.16 0.48 -9.95
C HIS A 176 -8.97 -1.02 -10.25
N GLU A 177 -8.83 -1.34 -11.54
CA GLU A 177 -8.89 -2.69 -12.11
C GLU A 177 -7.91 -3.71 -11.51
N ALA A 178 -6.75 -3.25 -11.03
CA ALA A 178 -5.75 -4.14 -10.46
C ALA A 178 -6.01 -4.53 -8.99
N VAL A 179 -6.93 -3.87 -8.27
CA VAL A 179 -7.13 -4.05 -6.82
C VAL A 179 -7.46 -5.51 -6.47
N GLY A 180 -8.35 -6.15 -7.24
CA GLY A 180 -8.75 -7.54 -7.02
C GLY A 180 -7.61 -8.54 -7.05
N LEU A 181 -6.57 -8.27 -7.85
CA LEU A 181 -5.39 -9.11 -8.00
C LEU A 181 -4.28 -8.73 -7.03
N GLN A 182 -4.09 -7.44 -6.77
CA GLN A 182 -3.04 -6.88 -5.91
C GLN A 182 -3.07 -7.45 -4.49
N PHE A 183 -4.26 -7.56 -3.89
CA PHE A 183 -4.43 -7.97 -2.49
C PHE A 183 -4.85 -9.44 -2.34
N ALA A 184 -4.86 -10.21 -3.44
CA ALA A 184 -5.28 -11.62 -3.41
C ALA A 184 -4.38 -12.47 -2.50
N LEU A 185 -3.06 -12.27 -2.57
CA LEU A 185 -2.09 -12.95 -1.73
C LEU A 185 -2.33 -12.62 -0.24
N GLY A 186 -2.45 -11.35 0.11
CA GLY A 186 -2.71 -10.90 1.49
C GLY A 186 -4.01 -11.47 2.04
N SER A 187 -5.05 -11.54 1.23
CA SER A 187 -6.36 -12.13 1.60
C SER A 187 -6.24 -13.61 1.95
N VAL A 188 -5.53 -14.38 1.12
CA VAL A 188 -5.23 -15.79 1.36
C VAL A 188 -4.42 -15.96 2.66
N LEU A 189 -3.36 -15.17 2.82
CA LEU A 189 -2.50 -15.22 4.01
C LEU A 189 -3.29 -14.88 5.28
N ALA A 190 -4.11 -13.84 5.24
CA ALA A 190 -4.95 -13.42 6.37
C ALA A 190 -5.91 -14.53 6.79
N VAL A 191 -6.60 -15.17 5.84
CA VAL A 191 -7.52 -16.28 6.12
C VAL A 191 -6.78 -17.49 6.71
N ILE A 192 -5.64 -17.88 6.14
CA ILE A 192 -4.89 -19.06 6.58
C ILE A 192 -4.30 -18.86 7.99
N VAL A 193 -3.68 -17.69 8.22
CA VAL A 193 -2.86 -17.40 9.41
C VAL A 193 -3.70 -16.78 10.55
N LEU A 194 -4.66 -15.93 10.23
CA LEU A 194 -5.45 -15.19 11.22
C LEU A 194 -6.85 -15.78 11.43
N GLY A 195 -7.40 -16.47 10.43
CA GLY A 195 -8.76 -17.04 10.40
C GLY A 195 -9.00 -18.26 11.30
N GLY A 196 -8.57 -18.21 12.57
CA GLY A 196 -8.80 -19.26 13.55
C GLY A 196 -10.29 -19.61 13.72
N GLY A 197 -11.17 -18.60 13.67
CA GLY A 197 -12.62 -18.79 13.76
C GLY A 197 -13.25 -19.62 12.63
N LEU A 198 -12.61 -19.69 11.45
CA LEU A 198 -13.10 -20.46 10.30
C LEU A 198 -12.90 -21.97 10.45
N ARG A 199 -12.00 -22.41 11.33
CA ARG A 199 -11.63 -23.83 11.52
C ARG A 199 -11.35 -24.51 10.17
N ASP A 200 -12.12 -25.53 9.81
CA ASP A 200 -11.93 -26.30 8.57
C ASP A 200 -12.41 -25.56 7.31
N SER A 201 -13.14 -24.44 7.46
CA SER A 201 -13.67 -23.63 6.35
C SER A 201 -12.73 -22.55 5.83
N ARG A 202 -11.43 -22.63 6.14
CA ARG A 202 -10.45 -21.65 5.63
C ARG A 202 -10.39 -21.61 4.10
N GLY A 203 -10.54 -22.74 3.42
CA GLY A 203 -10.58 -22.78 1.95
C GLY A 203 -11.76 -21.97 1.40
N LEU A 204 -12.96 -22.21 1.93
CA LEU A 204 -14.15 -21.43 1.56
C LEU A 204 -13.98 -19.93 1.90
N GLY A 205 -13.44 -19.61 3.08
CA GLY A 205 -13.15 -18.22 3.46
C GLY A 205 -12.19 -17.52 2.50
N ALA A 206 -11.15 -18.22 2.03
CA ALA A 206 -10.22 -17.69 1.05
C ALA A 206 -10.89 -17.46 -0.31
N LEU A 207 -11.73 -18.40 -0.76
CA LEU A 207 -12.51 -18.22 -1.99
C LEU A 207 -13.46 -17.02 -1.89
N LEU A 208 -14.21 -16.89 -0.80
CA LEU A 208 -15.13 -15.78 -0.58
C LEU A 208 -14.41 -14.42 -0.55
N ALA A 209 -13.18 -14.38 -0.03
CA ALA A 209 -12.38 -13.17 0.02
C ALA A 209 -11.73 -12.79 -1.32
N VAL A 210 -11.39 -13.77 -2.17
CA VAL A 210 -10.57 -13.55 -3.38
C VAL A 210 -11.40 -13.57 -4.66
N VAL A 211 -12.30 -14.54 -4.82
CA VAL A 211 -13.03 -14.80 -6.08
C VAL A 211 -13.81 -13.57 -6.56
N PRO A 212 -14.53 -12.81 -5.73
CA PRO A 212 -15.28 -11.64 -6.21
C PRO A 212 -14.38 -10.60 -6.90
N GLY A 213 -13.20 -10.31 -6.33
CA GLY A 213 -12.23 -9.39 -6.92
C GLY A 213 -11.64 -9.92 -8.23
N VAL A 214 -11.28 -11.21 -8.27
CA VAL A 214 -10.74 -11.86 -9.47
C VAL A 214 -11.77 -11.87 -10.61
N VAL A 215 -13.02 -12.25 -10.32
CA VAL A 215 -14.11 -12.27 -11.29
C VAL A 215 -14.40 -10.85 -11.80
N THR A 216 -14.40 -9.86 -10.92
CA THR A 216 -14.59 -8.46 -11.34
C THR A 216 -13.44 -7.98 -12.21
N THR A 217 -12.20 -8.36 -11.90
CA THR A 217 -11.03 -8.02 -12.73
C THR A 217 -11.16 -8.65 -14.12
N ALA A 218 -11.53 -9.94 -14.17
CA ALA A 218 -11.76 -10.63 -15.44
C ALA A 218 -12.91 -9.99 -16.24
N ALA A 219 -14.00 -9.60 -15.57
CA ALA A 219 -15.11 -8.92 -16.22
C ALA A 219 -14.69 -7.57 -16.82
N VAL A 220 -13.91 -6.76 -16.09
CA VAL A 220 -13.34 -5.51 -16.61
C VAL A 220 -12.43 -5.77 -17.81
N ALA A 221 -11.60 -6.81 -17.75
CA ALA A 221 -10.66 -7.13 -18.82
C ALA A 221 -11.34 -7.68 -20.10
N VAL A 222 -12.48 -8.37 -19.96
CA VAL A 222 -13.20 -9.01 -21.09
C VAL A 222 -14.28 -8.10 -21.66
N PHE A 223 -15.04 -7.42 -20.80
CA PHE A 223 -16.19 -6.61 -21.20
C PHE A 223 -15.91 -5.10 -21.22
N GLY A 224 -14.73 -4.68 -20.74
CA GLY A 224 -14.32 -3.28 -20.79
C GLY A 224 -14.14 -2.81 -22.23
N ARG A 225 -14.64 -1.61 -22.53
CA ARG A 225 -14.41 -0.96 -23.82
C ARG A 225 -12.96 -0.47 -23.94
N HIS A 226 -12.45 -0.55 -25.18
CA HIS A 226 -11.06 -0.22 -25.56
C HIS A 226 -11.01 0.73 -26.77
N ASP A 227 -12.07 1.50 -26.99
CA ASP A 227 -12.26 2.37 -28.15
C ASP A 227 -12.88 3.71 -27.74
N VAL A 228 -12.52 4.18 -26.54
CA VAL A 228 -13.19 5.27 -25.83
C VAL A 228 -12.26 6.41 -25.43
N ALA A 229 -10.95 6.32 -25.73
CA ALA A 229 -9.99 7.32 -25.29
C ALA A 229 -10.29 8.73 -25.82
N ALA A 230 -10.75 8.87 -27.06
CA ALA A 230 -11.07 10.17 -27.64
C ALA A 230 -12.28 10.82 -26.96
N GLN A 231 -13.33 10.04 -26.69
CA GLN A 231 -14.54 10.50 -25.99
C GLN A 231 -14.23 10.85 -24.54
N LEU A 232 -13.44 10.02 -23.85
CA LEU A 232 -12.99 10.29 -22.49
C LEU A 232 -12.09 11.53 -22.44
N CYS A 233 -11.19 11.72 -23.39
CA CYS A 233 -10.37 12.93 -23.45
C CYS A 233 -11.24 14.18 -23.54
N ALA A 234 -12.29 14.17 -24.39
CA ALA A 234 -13.21 15.30 -24.52
C ALA A 234 -13.97 15.66 -23.24
N SER A 235 -14.12 14.72 -22.28
CA SER A 235 -14.77 14.98 -20.99
C SER A 235 -13.80 15.41 -19.88
N VAL A 236 -12.48 15.39 -20.12
CA VAL A 236 -11.49 15.83 -19.14
C VAL A 236 -11.54 17.36 -19.01
N PRO A 237 -11.70 17.92 -17.80
CA PRO A 237 -11.76 19.38 -17.62
C PRO A 237 -10.39 20.05 -17.76
N HIS A 238 -10.36 21.27 -18.29
CA HIS A 238 -9.13 22.10 -18.34
C HIS A 238 -8.83 22.75 -16.99
N ARG A 239 -7.53 22.82 -16.64
CA ARG A 239 -7.02 23.58 -15.49
C ARG A 239 -5.50 23.60 -15.53
N LEU A 240 -4.91 24.78 -15.37
CA LEU A 240 -3.47 24.89 -15.14
C LEU A 240 -3.12 24.33 -13.76
N MET A 241 -2.19 23.38 -13.74
CA MET A 241 -1.75 22.70 -12.53
C MET A 241 -0.22 22.59 -12.45
N PRO A 242 0.36 22.61 -11.23
CA PRO A 242 1.76 22.28 -11.02
C PRO A 242 2.08 20.87 -11.52
N ASN A 243 3.09 20.74 -12.38
CA ASN A 243 3.56 19.46 -12.91
C ASN A 243 5.02 19.22 -12.53
N PRO A 244 5.27 18.54 -11.39
CA PRO A 244 6.65 18.19 -11.01
C PRO A 244 7.28 17.18 -11.97
N PHE A 245 6.53 16.37 -12.72
CA PHE A 245 7.11 15.43 -13.70
C PHE A 245 7.80 16.13 -14.87
N ALA A 246 7.30 17.31 -15.27
CA ALA A 246 7.92 18.14 -16.30
C ALA A 246 9.16 18.91 -15.80
N THR A 247 9.43 18.91 -14.48
CA THR A 247 10.48 19.71 -13.84
C THR A 247 11.57 18.83 -13.22
N VAL A 248 11.17 17.76 -12.52
CA VAL A 248 12.04 16.82 -11.81
C VAL A 248 12.30 15.60 -12.69
N THR A 249 13.39 15.63 -13.44
CA THR A 249 13.79 14.55 -14.36
C THR A 249 15.05 13.80 -13.91
N SER A 250 15.67 14.26 -12.82
CA SER A 250 16.91 13.73 -12.24
C SER A 250 17.05 14.13 -10.77
N PRO A 251 17.91 13.48 -9.97
CA PRO A 251 18.21 13.92 -8.61
C PRO A 251 18.76 15.35 -8.54
N THR A 252 19.53 15.77 -9.55
CA THR A 252 20.07 17.14 -9.64
C THR A 252 18.97 18.18 -9.90
N THR A 253 17.97 17.85 -10.71
CA THR A 253 16.82 18.74 -10.95
C THR A 253 15.86 18.75 -9.78
N LEU A 254 15.70 17.63 -9.04
CA LEU A 254 14.99 17.59 -7.76
C LEU A 254 15.62 18.56 -6.75
N LEU A 255 16.93 18.51 -6.57
CA LEU A 255 17.63 19.39 -5.63
C LEU A 255 17.43 20.87 -5.99
N ARG A 256 17.65 21.25 -7.26
CA ARG A 256 17.40 22.62 -7.72
C ARG A 256 15.95 23.02 -7.49
N TYR A 257 15.02 22.15 -7.85
CA TYR A 257 13.59 22.39 -7.68
C TYR A 257 13.19 22.59 -6.21
N VAL A 258 13.79 21.86 -5.27
CA VAL A 258 13.59 22.06 -3.83
C VAL A 258 14.06 23.45 -3.37
N PHE A 259 15.16 23.96 -3.92
CA PHE A 259 15.67 25.29 -3.57
C PHE A 259 14.95 26.43 -4.30
N ASP A 260 14.62 26.24 -5.58
CA ASP A 260 14.08 27.28 -6.45
C ASP A 260 12.54 27.38 -6.37
N GLY A 261 11.86 26.31 -5.96
CA GLY A 261 10.40 26.25 -5.74
C GLY A 261 9.53 26.43 -6.98
N ARG A 262 10.10 26.45 -8.20
CA ARG A 262 9.36 26.71 -9.45
C ARG A 262 8.86 25.43 -10.10
N THR A 263 7.55 25.18 -10.08
CA THR A 263 6.91 24.15 -10.91
C THR A 263 6.58 24.69 -12.28
N LYS A 264 6.89 23.93 -13.33
CA LYS A 264 6.23 24.14 -14.62
C LYS A 264 4.74 23.87 -14.44
N GLN A 265 3.92 24.82 -14.92
CA GLN A 265 2.48 24.61 -15.02
C GLN A 265 2.19 23.85 -16.32
N THR A 266 1.26 22.92 -16.26
CA THR A 266 0.75 22.22 -17.44
C THR A 266 -0.77 22.25 -17.38
N ASP A 267 -1.44 22.34 -18.52
CA ASP A 267 -2.88 22.14 -18.55
C ASP A 267 -3.22 20.68 -18.29
N TYR A 268 -4.12 20.45 -17.34
CA TYR A 268 -4.50 19.11 -16.87
C TYR A 268 -5.09 18.27 -18.00
N HIS A 269 -5.99 18.85 -18.81
CA HIS A 269 -6.61 18.16 -19.94
C HIS A 269 -5.53 17.70 -20.94
N ASP A 270 -4.67 18.60 -21.39
CA ASP A 270 -3.60 18.27 -22.33
C ASP A 270 -2.68 17.16 -21.81
N TRP A 271 -2.31 17.23 -20.53
CA TRP A 271 -1.43 16.24 -19.92
C TRP A 271 -2.09 14.86 -19.82
N VAL A 272 -3.36 14.81 -19.37
CA VAL A 272 -4.13 13.57 -19.22
C VAL A 272 -4.46 12.95 -20.57
N CYS A 273 -4.88 13.75 -21.55
CA CYS A 273 -5.17 13.29 -22.90
C CYS A 273 -3.93 12.75 -23.63
N ARG A 274 -2.74 13.29 -23.34
CA ARG A 274 -1.48 12.78 -23.90
C ARG A 274 -0.97 11.53 -23.20
N ASN A 275 -0.97 11.51 -21.87
CA ASN A 275 -0.22 10.52 -21.09
C ASN A 275 -1.09 9.38 -20.52
N VAL A 276 -2.39 9.61 -20.35
CA VAL A 276 -3.29 8.70 -19.62
C VAL A 276 -4.37 8.13 -20.52
N MET A 277 -5.11 8.98 -21.23
CA MET A 277 -6.24 8.57 -22.07
C MET A 277 -5.89 7.53 -23.14
N PRO A 278 -4.73 7.59 -23.84
CA PRO A 278 -4.42 6.60 -24.87
C PRO A 278 -4.35 5.18 -24.31
N ASN A 279 -4.03 5.03 -23.02
CA ASN A 279 -3.99 3.71 -22.40
C ASN A 279 -5.37 3.05 -22.31
N TYR A 280 -6.47 3.79 -22.43
CA TYR A 280 -7.83 3.25 -22.39
C TYR A 280 -8.18 2.48 -23.65
N ASP A 281 -7.50 2.75 -24.76
CA ASP A 281 -7.64 1.96 -25.99
C ASP A 281 -6.73 0.73 -26.02
N ASN A 282 -5.79 0.62 -25.07
CA ASN A 282 -4.88 -0.51 -24.99
C ASN A 282 -5.62 -1.76 -24.48
N GLY A 283 -5.52 -2.84 -25.25
CA GLY A 283 -5.84 -4.19 -24.77
C GLY A 283 -4.73 -4.76 -23.88
N ILE A 284 -4.90 -6.00 -23.44
CA ILE A 284 -3.91 -6.71 -22.61
C ILE A 284 -2.56 -6.85 -23.32
N GLY A 285 -2.57 -7.17 -24.63
CA GLY A 285 -1.35 -7.31 -25.43
C GLY A 285 -0.55 -6.02 -25.51
N ASP A 286 -1.22 -4.88 -25.67
CA ASP A 286 -0.58 -3.56 -25.72
C ASP A 286 -0.03 -3.14 -24.36
N ALA A 287 -0.73 -3.48 -23.28
CA ALA A 287 -0.24 -3.28 -21.92
C ALA A 287 1.06 -4.07 -21.68
N ILE A 288 1.11 -5.34 -22.08
CA ILE A 288 2.33 -6.17 -21.98
C ILE A 288 3.47 -5.58 -22.80
N ARG A 289 3.18 -5.15 -24.05
CA ARG A 289 4.18 -4.50 -24.90
C ARG A 289 4.73 -3.22 -24.26
N THR A 290 3.86 -2.43 -23.64
CA THR A 290 4.22 -1.21 -22.91
C THR A 290 5.17 -1.50 -21.75
N VAL A 291 4.91 -2.56 -20.97
CA VAL A 291 5.84 -3.02 -19.93
C VAL A 291 7.16 -3.47 -20.54
N GLY A 292 7.12 -4.19 -21.67
CA GLY A 292 8.33 -4.59 -22.41
C GLY A 292 9.21 -3.42 -22.85
N HIS A 293 8.61 -2.28 -23.21
CA HIS A 293 9.34 -1.07 -23.63
C HIS A 293 10.15 -0.39 -22.53
N ILE A 294 9.88 -0.70 -21.25
CA ILE A 294 10.74 -0.27 -20.12
C ILE A 294 12.14 -0.87 -20.24
N GLY A 295 12.24 -2.04 -20.87
CA GLY A 295 13.48 -2.79 -21.04
C GLY A 295 13.86 -3.61 -19.81
N ILE A 296 14.63 -4.67 -20.05
CA ILE A 296 14.99 -5.65 -19.03
C ILE A 296 15.74 -5.01 -17.84
N VAL A 297 16.60 -4.02 -18.09
CA VAL A 297 17.40 -3.36 -17.05
C VAL A 297 16.51 -2.64 -16.03
N GLY A 298 15.55 -1.83 -16.49
CA GLY A 298 14.64 -1.10 -15.60
C GLY A 298 13.76 -2.04 -14.78
N LEU A 299 13.21 -3.07 -15.43
CA LEU A 299 12.37 -4.09 -14.77
C LEU A 299 13.17 -4.90 -13.75
N THR A 300 14.37 -5.38 -14.09
CA THR A 300 15.24 -6.11 -13.16
C THR A 300 15.64 -5.26 -11.96
N MET A 301 16.04 -4.00 -12.15
CA MET A 301 16.38 -3.12 -11.03
C MET A 301 15.18 -2.86 -10.12
N SER A 302 13.99 -2.67 -10.69
CA SER A 302 12.73 -2.50 -9.94
C SER A 302 12.38 -3.73 -9.11
N LEU A 303 12.56 -4.91 -9.71
CA LEU A 303 12.35 -6.21 -9.05
C LEU A 303 13.33 -6.39 -7.88
N LEU A 304 14.63 -6.20 -8.12
CA LEU A 304 15.67 -6.38 -7.11
C LEU A 304 15.49 -5.41 -5.94
N PHE A 305 15.24 -4.13 -6.24
CA PHE A 305 15.03 -3.11 -5.22
C PHE A 305 13.78 -3.39 -4.38
N GLY A 306 12.66 -3.72 -5.03
CA GLY A 306 11.43 -4.06 -4.31
C GLY A 306 11.56 -5.36 -3.50
N ALA A 307 12.23 -6.38 -4.03
CA ALA A 307 12.47 -7.64 -3.32
C ALA A 307 13.38 -7.43 -2.10
N ALA A 308 14.42 -6.59 -2.23
CA ALA A 308 15.25 -6.18 -1.11
C ALA A 308 14.45 -5.43 -0.04
N ALA A 309 13.52 -4.57 -0.44
CA ALA A 309 12.63 -3.87 0.48
C ALA A 309 11.66 -4.82 1.21
N VAL A 310 11.08 -5.81 0.52
CA VAL A 310 10.26 -6.87 1.13
C VAL A 310 11.10 -7.66 2.14
N ALA A 311 12.31 -8.08 1.77
CA ALA A 311 13.19 -8.84 2.66
C ALA A 311 13.58 -8.03 3.90
N ALA A 312 13.97 -6.75 3.73
CA ALA A 312 14.30 -5.85 4.82
C ALA A 312 13.09 -5.60 5.74
N THR A 313 11.89 -5.49 5.18
CA THR A 313 10.63 -5.35 5.94
C THR A 313 10.38 -6.57 6.81
N MET A 314 10.42 -7.77 6.23
CA MET A 314 10.16 -9.01 6.98
C MET A 314 11.25 -9.27 8.02
N TRP A 315 12.52 -9.03 7.69
CA TRP A 315 13.63 -9.11 8.63
C TRP A 315 13.48 -8.12 9.79
N GLY A 316 13.11 -6.87 9.48
CA GLY A 316 12.88 -5.81 10.44
C GLY A 316 11.76 -6.13 11.41
N LEU A 317 10.63 -6.58 10.86
CA LEU A 317 9.48 -7.03 11.64
C LEU A 317 9.82 -8.22 12.53
N GLY A 318 10.55 -9.22 12.02
CA GLY A 318 11.00 -10.37 12.80
C GLY A 318 11.92 -9.96 13.97
N ASN A 319 12.87 -9.06 13.72
CA ASN A 319 13.78 -8.57 14.77
C ASN A 319 13.10 -7.70 15.82
N ALA A 320 12.25 -6.76 15.38
CA ALA A 320 11.49 -5.87 16.26
C ALA A 320 10.53 -6.68 17.15
N SER A 321 9.76 -7.57 16.53
CA SER A 321 8.80 -8.43 17.25
C SER A 321 9.45 -9.54 18.07
N GLY A 322 10.67 -9.97 17.72
CA GLY A 322 11.32 -11.15 18.30
C GLY A 322 10.78 -12.49 17.77
N VAL A 323 9.76 -12.45 16.92
CA VAL A 323 9.13 -13.66 16.35
C VAL A 323 9.90 -14.07 15.08
N PRO A 324 10.44 -15.28 15.01
CA PRO A 324 11.19 -15.71 13.84
C PRO A 324 10.27 -15.98 12.65
N LEU A 325 10.69 -15.59 11.45
CA LEU A 325 9.90 -15.75 10.22
C LEU A 325 9.51 -17.20 9.93
N ARG A 326 10.28 -18.18 10.41
CA ARG A 326 9.94 -19.61 10.30
C ARG A 326 8.56 -19.94 10.89
N VAL A 327 8.14 -19.25 11.95
CA VAL A 327 6.84 -19.46 12.59
C VAL A 327 5.69 -19.06 11.64
N PHE A 328 5.92 -18.05 10.79
CA PHE A 328 4.98 -17.67 9.75
C PHE A 328 4.92 -18.72 8.65
N VAL A 329 6.08 -19.17 8.17
CA VAL A 329 6.17 -20.22 7.13
C VAL A 329 5.56 -21.55 7.62
N GLU A 330 5.79 -21.93 8.87
CA GLU A 330 5.19 -23.10 9.50
C GLU A 330 3.66 -23.00 9.57
N ALA A 331 3.11 -21.80 9.83
CA ALA A 331 1.67 -21.57 9.80
C ALA A 331 1.04 -21.76 8.41
N LEU A 332 1.86 -21.71 7.34
CA LEU A 332 1.45 -21.94 5.96
C LEU A 332 1.68 -23.39 5.51
N ARG A 333 2.38 -24.21 6.30
CA ARG A 333 2.71 -25.59 5.95
C ARG A 333 1.42 -26.40 5.74
N GLY A 334 1.37 -27.18 4.66
CA GLY A 334 0.17 -27.92 4.25
C GLY A 334 -0.90 -27.07 3.54
N ARG A 335 -0.68 -25.75 3.36
CA ARG A 335 -1.59 -24.85 2.63
C ARG A 335 -0.87 -24.08 1.50
N MET A 336 0.30 -24.53 1.08
CA MET A 336 1.14 -23.84 0.08
C MET A 336 0.47 -23.69 -1.28
N ALA A 337 -0.39 -24.62 -1.69
CA ALA A 337 -1.15 -24.48 -2.94
C ALA A 337 -2.00 -23.20 -2.97
N TRP A 338 -2.61 -22.81 -1.84
CA TRP A 338 -3.35 -21.56 -1.73
C TRP A 338 -2.44 -20.34 -1.82
N VAL A 339 -1.28 -20.39 -1.17
CA VAL A 339 -0.29 -19.30 -1.20
C VAL A 339 0.24 -19.11 -2.62
N ILE A 340 0.57 -20.20 -3.31
CA ILE A 340 1.00 -20.18 -4.72
C ILE A 340 -0.12 -19.63 -5.60
N GLY A 341 -1.37 -20.07 -5.41
CA GLY A 341 -2.52 -19.53 -6.14
C GLY A 341 -2.69 -18.02 -5.94
N GLY A 342 -2.61 -17.55 -4.68
CA GLY A 342 -2.65 -16.12 -4.36
C GLY A 342 -1.51 -15.33 -5.01
N LEU A 343 -0.29 -15.89 -5.03
CA LEU A 343 0.86 -15.26 -5.69
C LEU A 343 0.70 -15.21 -7.22
N LEU A 344 0.22 -16.30 -7.83
CA LEU A 344 -0.04 -16.36 -9.27
C LEU A 344 -1.08 -15.34 -9.72
N LEU A 345 -2.06 -15.02 -8.87
CA LEU A 345 -3.04 -13.96 -9.14
C LEU A 345 -2.42 -12.56 -9.16
N VAL A 346 -1.26 -12.34 -8.54
CA VAL A 346 -0.55 -11.05 -8.60
C VAL A 346 0.23 -10.91 -9.93
N CYS A 347 0.65 -12.02 -10.55
CA CYS A 347 1.48 -12.01 -11.76
C CYS A 347 0.92 -11.14 -12.91
N PRO A 348 -0.39 -11.17 -13.24
CA PRO A 348 -0.94 -10.30 -14.29
C PRO A 348 -0.69 -8.80 -14.05
N VAL A 349 -0.62 -8.36 -12.80
CA VAL A 349 -0.32 -6.96 -12.43
C VAL A 349 1.11 -6.58 -12.84
N PHE A 350 2.07 -7.50 -12.67
CA PHE A 350 3.45 -7.30 -13.12
C PHE A 350 3.57 -7.34 -14.64
N LEU A 351 2.79 -8.19 -15.30
CA LEU A 351 2.81 -8.31 -16.76
C LEU A 351 2.22 -7.09 -17.47
N THR A 352 1.25 -6.42 -16.85
CA THR A 352 0.48 -5.33 -17.47
C THR A 352 0.79 -3.94 -16.90
N GLY A 353 1.57 -3.84 -15.80
CA GLY A 353 1.97 -2.58 -15.18
C GLY A 353 3.47 -2.50 -14.90
N TYR A 354 4.09 -1.37 -15.23
CA TYR A 354 5.54 -1.14 -15.09
C TYR A 354 6.00 -0.73 -13.67
N ASP A 355 5.08 -0.49 -12.74
CA ASP A 355 5.34 -0.04 -11.36
C ASP A 355 5.80 -1.18 -10.43
N TRP A 356 6.82 -1.95 -10.84
CA TRP A 356 7.22 -3.20 -10.17
C TRP A 356 7.69 -3.03 -8.73
N THR A 357 8.41 -1.94 -8.41
CA THR A 357 8.81 -1.66 -7.02
C THR A 357 7.60 -1.42 -6.13
N ARG A 358 6.59 -0.71 -6.67
CA ARG A 358 5.34 -0.45 -5.97
C ARG A 358 4.49 -1.72 -5.85
N TRP A 359 4.44 -2.60 -6.84
CA TRP A 359 3.80 -3.92 -6.70
C TRP A 359 4.44 -4.77 -5.60
N LEU A 360 5.76 -4.73 -5.47
CA LEU A 360 6.45 -5.40 -4.37
C LEU A 360 6.20 -4.72 -3.01
N THR A 361 5.95 -3.41 -2.99
CA THR A 361 5.52 -2.70 -1.79
C THR A 361 4.12 -3.14 -1.35
N VAL A 362 3.21 -3.39 -2.29
CA VAL A 362 1.90 -4.00 -2.01
C VAL A 362 2.06 -5.43 -1.50
N VAL A 363 2.94 -6.25 -2.11
CA VAL A 363 3.26 -7.58 -1.56
C VAL A 363 3.86 -7.50 -0.16
N ALA A 364 4.68 -6.49 0.14
CA ALA A 364 5.19 -6.24 1.49
C ALA A 364 4.06 -5.92 2.47
N LEU A 365 3.03 -5.17 2.05
CA LEU A 365 1.83 -4.92 2.85
C LEU A 365 1.07 -6.23 3.12
N ASP A 366 0.81 -7.01 2.07
CA ASP A 366 0.08 -8.28 2.12
C ASP A 366 0.67 -9.25 3.14
N VAL A 367 1.98 -9.44 3.09
CA VAL A 367 2.69 -10.33 4.01
C VAL A 367 2.91 -9.66 5.36
N GLY A 368 3.30 -8.39 5.36
CA GLY A 368 3.71 -7.64 6.54
C GLY A 368 2.59 -7.46 7.55
N VAL A 369 1.40 -7.06 7.12
CA VAL A 369 0.24 -6.88 8.02
C VAL A 369 -0.14 -8.20 8.69
N VAL A 370 -0.23 -9.28 7.91
CA VAL A 370 -0.57 -10.60 8.43
C VAL A 370 0.50 -11.08 9.42
N PHE A 371 1.78 -10.85 9.10
CA PHE A 371 2.88 -11.19 10.00
C PHE A 371 2.85 -10.37 11.30
N ILE A 372 2.63 -9.05 11.24
CA ILE A 372 2.51 -8.18 12.43
C ILE A 372 1.42 -8.71 13.36
N LEU A 373 0.25 -9.04 12.82
CA LEU A 373 -0.89 -9.53 13.59
C LEU A 373 -0.69 -10.97 14.10
N LEU A 374 0.03 -11.82 13.35
CA LEU A 374 0.49 -13.11 13.87
C LEU A 374 1.42 -12.90 15.07
N ALA A 375 2.44 -12.06 14.90
CA ALA A 375 3.47 -11.80 15.91
C ALA A 375 2.88 -11.19 17.19
N ALA A 376 1.86 -10.34 17.08
CA ALA A 376 1.15 -9.75 18.22
C ALA A 376 0.52 -10.79 19.18
N ARG A 377 0.27 -12.01 18.69
CA ARG A 377 -0.31 -13.15 19.44
C ARG A 377 0.73 -14.15 19.95
N ARG A 378 2.02 -13.91 19.69
CA ARG A 378 3.11 -14.80 20.07
C ARG A 378 3.78 -14.34 21.37
N PRO A 379 4.15 -15.25 22.28
CA PRO A 379 4.76 -14.88 23.56
C PRO A 379 6.10 -14.14 23.42
N GLU A 380 6.83 -14.35 22.32
CA GLU A 380 8.11 -13.71 22.04
C GLU A 380 8.00 -12.17 21.99
N ILE A 381 6.85 -11.64 21.56
CA ILE A 381 6.61 -10.19 21.52
C ILE A 381 6.43 -9.58 22.91
N GLU A 382 6.13 -10.39 23.93
CA GLU A 382 5.98 -9.91 25.31
C GLU A 382 7.35 -9.74 26.00
N GLN A 383 8.42 -10.27 25.41
CA GLN A 383 9.78 -10.15 25.95
C GLN A 383 10.38 -8.77 25.70
N GLU A 384 11.33 -8.37 26.53
CA GLU A 384 12.12 -7.16 26.31
C GLU A 384 13.05 -7.29 25.09
N PRO A 385 13.24 -6.22 24.30
CA PRO A 385 14.17 -6.24 23.20
C PRO A 385 15.61 -6.27 23.72
N SER A 386 16.44 -7.13 23.13
CA SER A 386 17.88 -7.13 23.40
C SER A 386 18.53 -5.83 22.90
N ARG A 387 19.72 -5.49 23.42
CA ARG A 387 20.52 -4.35 22.92
C ARG A 387 20.79 -4.43 21.41
N LYS A 388 21.00 -5.65 20.90
CA LYS A 388 21.17 -5.92 19.46
C LYS A 388 19.90 -5.57 18.69
N ALA A 389 18.73 -6.00 19.17
CA ALA A 389 17.44 -5.70 18.54
C ALA A 389 17.16 -4.19 18.49
N LEU A 390 17.47 -3.45 19.55
CA LEU A 390 17.32 -1.98 19.58
C LEU A 390 18.26 -1.28 18.59
N ARG A 391 19.52 -1.72 18.48
CA ARG A 391 20.47 -1.19 17.49
C ARG A 391 20.00 -1.49 16.07
N SER A 392 19.61 -2.73 15.79
CA SER A 392 19.08 -3.13 14.49
C SER A 392 17.81 -2.35 14.12
N PHE A 393 16.90 -2.14 15.06
CA PHE A 393 15.72 -1.30 14.87
C PHE A 393 16.11 0.14 14.52
N THR A 394 17.05 0.73 15.26
CA THR A 394 17.47 2.12 15.03
C THR A 394 18.12 2.27 13.66
N LEU A 395 19.02 1.35 13.28
CA LEU A 395 19.66 1.36 11.96
C LEU A 395 18.65 1.19 10.83
N LEU A 396 17.69 0.26 10.99
CA LEU A 396 16.63 0.04 10.02
C LEU A 396 15.73 1.27 9.90
N ALA A 397 15.33 1.87 11.02
CA ALA A 397 14.50 3.06 11.05
C ALA A 397 15.17 4.23 10.34
N ILE A 398 16.47 4.45 10.57
CA ILE A 398 17.26 5.46 9.86
C ILE A 398 17.33 5.14 8.37
N ALA A 399 17.63 3.89 7.99
CA ALA A 399 17.72 3.49 6.59
C ALA A 399 16.39 3.70 5.83
N LEU A 400 15.27 3.29 6.42
CA LEU A 400 13.93 3.48 5.86
C LEU A 400 13.51 4.95 5.82
N ALA A 401 13.94 5.76 6.80
CA ALA A 401 13.70 7.19 6.81
C ALA A 401 14.47 7.94 5.72
N LEU A 402 15.69 7.49 5.40
CA LEU A 402 16.55 8.07 4.37
C LEU A 402 16.22 7.58 2.96
N VAL A 403 15.74 6.35 2.82
CA VAL A 403 15.36 5.73 1.55
C VAL A 403 13.87 5.37 1.60
N PRO A 404 12.97 6.33 1.34
CA PRO A 404 11.54 6.10 1.45
C PRO A 404 11.04 5.27 0.25
N VAL A 405 11.24 3.96 0.31
CA VAL A 405 10.94 3.01 -0.79
C VAL A 405 9.55 3.21 -1.38
N GLY A 406 8.55 3.51 -0.54
CA GLY A 406 7.17 3.74 -0.96
C GLY A 406 6.96 4.90 -1.94
N THR A 407 7.96 5.75 -2.17
CA THR A 407 7.92 6.83 -3.17
C THR A 407 8.48 6.43 -4.53
N VAL A 408 9.07 5.23 -4.66
CA VAL A 408 9.72 4.75 -5.89
C VAL A 408 8.75 3.82 -6.63
N PRO A 409 8.08 4.27 -7.71
CA PRO A 409 7.16 3.42 -8.46
C PRO A 409 7.90 2.27 -9.18
N GLY A 410 9.07 2.59 -9.76
CA GLY A 410 9.94 1.68 -10.50
C GLY A 410 11.07 2.45 -11.18
N PHE A 411 11.99 1.73 -11.81
CA PHE A 411 13.11 2.28 -12.58
C PHE A 411 12.85 2.14 -14.09
N GLY A 412 13.19 3.19 -14.85
CA GLY A 412 13.05 3.18 -16.32
C GLY A 412 11.63 3.47 -16.84
N GLY A 413 10.71 3.92 -15.96
CA GLY A 413 9.35 4.32 -16.34
C GLY A 413 9.30 5.39 -17.45
N PRO A 414 8.21 5.45 -18.24
CA PRO A 414 8.05 6.45 -19.29
C PRO A 414 8.10 7.86 -18.70
N ARG A 415 8.76 8.77 -19.41
CA ARG A 415 8.82 10.17 -19.01
C ARG A 415 7.49 10.85 -19.34
N MET A 416 6.68 11.15 -18.32
CA MET A 416 5.40 11.86 -18.47
C MET A 416 5.61 13.38 -18.57
N ILE A 417 6.24 13.82 -19.68
CA ILE A 417 6.62 15.23 -19.94
C ILE A 417 5.49 16.03 -20.60
#